data_AF-A0A815BY09-F1
#
_entry.id   AF-A0A815BY09-F1
#
_cell.length_a   1.000
_cell.length_b   1.000
_cell.length_c   1.000
_cell.angle_alpha   90.00
_cell.angle_beta   90.00
_cell.angle_gamma   90.00
#
_symmetry.space_group_name_H-M   'P 1'
#
loop_
_entity.id
_entity.type
_entity.pdbx_description
1 polymer ?
#
loop_
_entity_poly.entity_id
_entity_poly.type
_entity_poly.pdbx_seq_one_letter_code
_entity_poly.pdbx_strand_id
1 'polypeptide(L)'
;MAAMIRLFLTCVFLASSVYGAKMSRAEIQSCYEKSKSLETACEFHQCFHERYQCNDESVTAWALELCRQFPKDVVLQFTPPGTKMMINIANCTQNFLARTFHQRKTLNCNAFESKYFSTLTKCYANEKNFCDIFKTNRAIFMKQATAIMMKKPRALQAFAAAAKDCTRLN
;
A
#
# COMPACT_ATOMS: atom_id res chain seq x y z
N MET A 1 -31.07 -10.25 61.35
CA MET A 1 -32.00 -9.94 60.24
C MET A 1 -31.23 -9.02 59.30
N ALA A 2 -30.43 -9.55 58.37
CA ALA A 2 -30.80 -10.14 57.08
C ALA A 2 -31.10 -9.07 56.00
N ALA A 3 -30.30 -9.12 54.93
CA ALA A 3 -30.46 -8.50 53.60
C ALA A 3 -30.31 -6.95 53.54
N MET A 4 -29.69 -6.32 52.55
CA MET A 4 -29.41 -6.67 51.15
C MET A 4 -28.09 -6.05 50.71
N ILE A 5 -27.15 -6.86 50.22
CA ILE A 5 -26.04 -6.42 49.38
C ILE A 5 -26.60 -6.32 47.95
N ARG A 6 -26.86 -5.11 47.47
CA ARG A 6 -27.18 -4.88 46.05
C ARG A 6 -25.87 -4.91 45.26
N LEU A 7 -25.54 -6.09 44.72
CA LEU A 7 -24.69 -6.23 43.56
C LEU A 7 -25.26 -5.37 42.41
N PHE A 8 -24.69 -4.21 42.16
CA PHE A 8 -24.81 -3.56 40.86
C PHE A 8 -23.77 -4.20 39.93
N LEU A 9 -24.16 -5.37 39.43
CA LEU A 9 -23.55 -6.03 38.28
C LEU A 9 -24.06 -5.30 37.02
N THR A 10 -23.68 -4.04 36.82
CA THR A 10 -23.96 -3.35 35.56
C THR A 10 -22.93 -3.79 34.55
N CYS A 11 -23.39 -4.65 33.64
CA CYS A 11 -22.80 -5.01 32.37
C CYS A 11 -21.82 -3.94 31.86
N VAL A 12 -20.52 -4.20 32.04
CA VAL A 12 -19.54 -3.77 31.06
C VAL A 12 -19.92 -4.51 29.78
N PHE A 13 -20.82 -3.93 29.00
CA PHE A 13 -20.87 -4.19 27.57
C PHE A 13 -19.47 -3.82 27.08
N LEU A 14 -18.61 -4.84 27.01
CA LEU A 14 -17.56 -4.90 26.03
C LEU A 14 -18.27 -4.63 24.71
N ALA A 15 -18.29 -3.36 24.30
CA ALA A 15 -18.37 -2.98 22.92
C ALA A 15 -17.13 -3.61 22.28
N SER A 16 -17.24 -4.90 21.98
CA SER A 16 -16.41 -5.59 21.02
C SER A 16 -16.62 -4.82 19.75
N SER A 17 -15.73 -3.85 19.58
CA SER A 17 -15.40 -3.13 18.37
C SER A 17 -16.04 -3.75 17.14
N VAL A 18 -16.96 -3.00 16.54
CA VAL A 18 -17.48 -3.22 15.20
C VAL A 18 -16.32 -2.99 14.20
N TYR A 19 -15.30 -3.85 14.21
CA TYR A 19 -14.29 -3.92 13.16
C TYR A 19 -14.90 -4.71 12.01
N GLY A 20 -15.70 -4.01 11.22
CA GLY A 20 -16.43 -4.61 10.12
C GLY A 20 -17.42 -3.66 9.47
N ALA A 21 -17.17 -2.35 9.43
CA ALA A 21 -17.96 -1.46 8.59
C ALA A 21 -17.75 -1.89 7.12
N LYS A 22 -18.65 -2.73 6.61
CA LYS A 22 -18.73 -3.04 5.19
C LYS A 22 -19.08 -1.73 4.49
N MET A 23 -18.11 -1.16 3.78
CA MET A 23 -18.35 0.01 2.92
C MET A 23 -19.64 -0.18 2.12
N SER A 24 -20.48 0.84 2.15
CA SER A 24 -21.69 0.93 1.35
C SER A 24 -21.37 0.90 -0.14
N ARG A 25 -22.40 0.63 -0.96
CA ARG A 25 -22.26 0.64 -2.42
C ARG A 25 -21.81 2.02 -2.94
N ALA A 26 -22.27 3.10 -2.33
CA ALA A 26 -21.87 4.46 -2.70
C ALA A 26 -20.40 4.72 -2.38
N GLU A 27 -19.92 4.29 -1.21
CA GLU A 27 -18.51 4.40 -0.83
C GLU A 27 -17.61 3.57 -1.76
N ILE A 28 -18.02 2.35 -2.10
CA ILE A 28 -17.30 1.51 -3.07
C ILE A 28 -17.19 2.21 -4.43
N GLN A 29 -18.27 2.82 -4.91
CA GLN A 29 -18.24 3.56 -6.17
C GLN A 29 -17.32 4.79 -6.09
N SER A 30 -17.38 5.56 -5.00
CA SER A 30 -16.48 6.70 -4.79
C SER A 30 -15.00 6.27 -4.81
N CYS A 31 -14.68 5.16 -4.16
CA CYS A 31 -13.32 4.61 -4.17
C CYS A 31 -12.91 4.09 -5.55
N TYR A 32 -13.84 3.55 -6.34
CA TYR A 32 -13.55 3.20 -7.72
C TYR A 32 -13.20 4.42 -8.58
N GLU A 33 -13.89 5.55 -8.42
CA GLU A 33 -13.54 6.78 -9.13
C GLU A 33 -12.14 7.28 -8.76
N LYS A 34 -11.76 7.21 -7.47
CA LYS A 34 -10.39 7.52 -7.01
C LYS A 34 -9.34 6.60 -7.63
N SER A 35 -9.69 5.35 -7.94
CA SER A 35 -8.73 4.42 -8.55
C SER A 35 -8.28 4.81 -9.96
N LYS A 36 -9.02 5.70 -10.65
CA LYS A 36 -8.77 6.11 -12.04
C LYS A 36 -7.71 7.21 -12.20
N SER A 37 -7.27 7.84 -11.11
CA SER A 37 -6.28 8.92 -11.16
C SER A 37 -5.12 8.64 -10.19
N LEU A 38 -3.92 9.05 -10.58
CA LEU A 38 -2.77 9.06 -9.66
C LEU A 38 -2.83 10.19 -8.64
N GLU A 39 -3.55 11.27 -8.93
CA GLU A 39 -3.71 12.39 -7.98
C GLU A 39 -4.46 11.98 -6.73
N THR A 40 -5.36 10.99 -6.85
CA THR A 40 -6.15 10.42 -5.77
C THR A 40 -5.70 9.01 -5.37
N ALA A 41 -4.46 8.64 -5.74
CA ALA A 41 -3.94 7.30 -5.50
C ALA A 41 -3.92 6.97 -4.01
N CYS A 42 -3.41 7.86 -3.15
CA CYS A 42 -3.31 7.56 -1.72
C CYS A 42 -4.68 7.44 -1.05
N GLU A 43 -5.67 8.21 -1.50
CA GLU A 43 -7.06 8.09 -1.07
C GLU A 43 -7.66 6.76 -1.53
N PHE A 44 -7.31 6.28 -2.72
CA PHE A 44 -7.69 4.94 -3.15
C PHE A 44 -7.00 3.84 -2.34
N HIS A 45 -5.72 3.98 -2.00
CA HIS A 45 -5.02 3.06 -1.10
C HIS A 45 -5.71 2.99 0.27
N GLN A 46 -6.15 4.13 0.80
CA GLN A 46 -6.91 4.21 2.03
C GLN A 46 -8.25 3.47 1.90
N CYS A 47 -9.03 3.75 0.86
CA CYS A 47 -10.25 2.99 0.53
C CYS A 47 -10.00 1.48 0.45
N PHE A 48 -8.91 1.06 -0.18
CA PHE A 48 -8.58 -0.36 -0.35
C PHE A 48 -8.32 -1.02 1.01
N HIS A 49 -7.57 -0.34 1.88
CA HIS A 49 -7.29 -0.82 3.24
C HIS A 49 -8.58 -0.87 4.09
N GLU A 50 -9.40 0.18 4.07
CA GLU A 50 -10.67 0.27 4.81
C GLU A 50 -11.70 -0.78 4.37
N ARG A 51 -11.73 -1.13 3.08
CA ARG A 51 -12.66 -2.15 2.56
C ARG A 51 -12.34 -3.55 3.06
N TYR A 52 -11.05 -3.90 3.07
CA TYR A 52 -10.61 -5.27 3.31
C TYR A 52 -10.14 -5.50 4.75
N GLN A 53 -9.85 -4.43 5.50
CA GLN A 53 -9.57 -4.44 6.94
C GLN A 53 -8.57 -5.52 7.35
N CYS A 54 -7.52 -5.68 6.53
CA CYS A 54 -6.36 -6.43 6.95
C CYS A 54 -5.71 -5.72 8.16
N ASN A 55 -4.99 -6.45 9.01
CA ASN A 55 -4.32 -5.86 10.17
C ASN A 55 -3.34 -4.73 9.79
N ASP A 56 -2.90 -3.97 10.79
CA ASP A 56 -1.97 -2.83 10.58
C ASP A 56 -0.61 -3.26 10.05
N GLU A 57 -0.24 -4.54 10.26
CA GLU A 57 0.95 -5.14 9.67
C GLU A 57 0.72 -5.62 8.23
N SER A 58 -0.45 -5.44 7.64
CA SER A 58 -0.72 -5.99 6.30
C SER A 58 -0.02 -5.20 5.20
N VAL A 59 0.13 -5.83 4.03
CA VAL A 59 0.60 -5.13 2.82
C VAL A 59 -0.30 -3.95 2.43
N THR A 60 -1.58 -3.96 2.81
CA THR A 60 -2.52 -2.87 2.48
C THR A 60 -2.23 -1.62 3.30
N ALA A 61 -1.98 -1.76 4.60
CA ALA A 61 -1.57 -0.68 5.49
C ALA A 61 -0.19 -0.15 5.08
N TRP A 62 0.76 -1.06 4.83
CA TRP A 62 2.10 -0.70 4.36
C TRP A 62 2.08 0.05 3.02
N ALA A 63 1.25 -0.37 2.05
CA ALA A 63 1.16 0.29 0.75
C ALA A 63 0.59 1.71 0.85
N LEU A 64 -0.34 1.95 1.78
CA LEU A 64 -0.83 3.29 2.09
C LEU A 64 0.27 4.16 2.71
N GLU A 65 1.03 3.61 3.67
CA GLU A 65 2.17 4.32 4.26
C GLU A 65 3.20 4.68 3.19
N LEU A 66 3.55 3.73 2.30
CA LEU A 66 4.46 3.97 1.19
C LEU A 66 3.95 5.07 0.25
N CYS A 67 2.66 5.06 -0.11
CA CYS A 67 2.07 6.08 -0.99
C CYS A 67 2.29 7.50 -0.43
N ARG A 68 2.05 7.66 0.88
CA ARG A 68 2.20 8.95 1.58
C ARG A 68 3.63 9.48 1.62
N GLN A 69 4.62 8.65 1.26
CA GLN A 69 6.04 9.01 1.31
C GLN A 69 6.61 9.38 -0.05
N PHE A 70 5.79 9.24 -1.08
CA PHE A 70 6.04 9.80 -2.40
C PHE A 70 4.96 10.81 -2.77
N PRO A 71 4.77 11.89 -1.98
CA PRO A 71 3.92 12.99 -2.41
C PRO A 71 4.48 13.66 -3.67
N LYS A 72 3.65 14.45 -4.35
CA LYS A 72 3.97 15.05 -5.65
C LYS A 72 5.29 15.83 -5.63
N ASP A 73 5.55 16.59 -4.58
CA ASP A 73 6.78 17.37 -4.39
C ASP A 73 8.04 16.49 -4.27
N VAL A 74 7.92 15.30 -3.67
CA VAL A 74 9.02 14.31 -3.62
C VAL A 74 9.25 13.70 -5.00
N VAL A 75 8.18 13.36 -5.72
CA VAL A 75 8.29 12.79 -7.08
C VAL A 75 8.92 13.78 -8.07
N LEU A 76 8.72 15.08 -7.85
CA LEU A 76 9.33 16.16 -8.63
C LEU A 76 10.82 16.41 -8.30
N GLN A 77 11.36 15.86 -7.22
CA GLN A 77 12.80 15.93 -6.92
C GLN A 77 13.61 14.96 -7.79
N PHE A 78 12.97 13.95 -8.38
CA PHE A 78 13.62 13.02 -9.30
C PHE A 78 13.99 13.73 -10.61
N THR A 79 15.00 13.19 -11.31
CA THR A 79 15.25 13.59 -12.70
C THR A 79 14.03 13.27 -13.57
N PRO A 80 13.84 13.91 -14.75
CA PRO A 80 12.67 13.64 -15.59
C PRO A 80 12.46 12.15 -15.93
N PRO A 81 13.50 11.36 -16.25
CA PRO A 81 13.38 9.90 -16.37
C PRO A 81 12.92 9.22 -15.07
N GLY A 82 13.41 9.67 -13.91
CA GLY A 82 13.01 9.18 -12.59
C GLY A 82 11.56 9.47 -12.25
N THR A 83 11.09 10.70 -12.49
CA THR A 83 9.68 11.07 -12.31
C THR A 83 8.78 10.20 -13.19
N LYS A 84 9.15 10.01 -14.46
CA LYS A 84 8.42 9.12 -15.38
C LYS A 84 8.38 7.67 -14.88
N MET A 85 9.52 7.16 -14.42
CA MET A 85 9.62 5.81 -13.84
C MET A 85 8.70 5.64 -12.62
N MET A 86 8.71 6.61 -11.70
CA MET A 86 7.85 6.60 -10.51
C MET A 86 6.36 6.61 -10.88
N ILE A 87 5.97 7.45 -11.86
CA ILE A 87 4.60 7.50 -12.38
C ILE A 87 4.18 6.16 -13.00
N ASN A 88 5.06 5.52 -13.79
CA ASN A 88 4.78 4.24 -14.42
C ASN A 88 4.58 3.12 -13.38
N ILE A 89 5.47 3.04 -12.38
CA ILE A 89 5.39 2.06 -11.29
C ILE A 89 4.10 2.27 -10.48
N ALA A 90 3.77 3.53 -10.17
CA ALA A 90 2.54 3.88 -9.48
C ALA A 90 1.30 3.45 -10.29
N ASN A 91 1.26 3.77 -11.59
CA ASN A 91 0.18 3.32 -12.49
C ASN A 91 0.06 1.79 -12.56
N CYS A 92 1.18 1.09 -12.71
CA CYS A 92 1.21 -0.37 -12.77
C CYS A 92 0.63 -1.00 -11.49
N THR A 93 1.04 -0.49 -10.33
CA THR A 93 0.55 -0.96 -9.02
C THR A 93 -0.91 -0.60 -8.80
N GLN A 94 -1.29 0.65 -9.11
CA GLN A 94 -2.67 1.16 -9.02
C GLN A 94 -3.62 0.31 -9.86
N ASN A 95 -3.26 -0.03 -11.10
CA ASN A 95 -4.07 -0.87 -11.98
C ASN A 95 -4.29 -2.29 -11.43
N PHE A 96 -3.31 -2.85 -10.71
CA PHE A 96 -3.48 -4.13 -10.02
C PHE A 96 -4.45 -4.02 -8.83
N LEU A 97 -4.31 -2.96 -8.03
CA LEU A 97 -5.21 -2.68 -6.91
C LEU A 97 -6.64 -2.42 -7.38
N ALA A 98 -6.84 -1.58 -8.39
CA ALA A 98 -8.14 -1.26 -8.98
C ALA A 98 -8.86 -2.52 -9.49
N ARG A 99 -8.14 -3.39 -10.23
CA ARG A 99 -8.70 -4.68 -10.69
C ARG A 99 -9.09 -5.57 -9.52
N THR A 100 -8.24 -5.67 -8.49
CA THR A 100 -8.54 -6.46 -7.29
C THR A 100 -9.79 -5.92 -6.58
N PHE A 101 -9.87 -4.61 -6.39
CA PHE A 101 -10.99 -3.91 -5.74
C PHE A 101 -12.31 -4.11 -6.48
N HIS A 102 -12.27 -4.10 -7.82
CA HIS A 102 -13.45 -4.33 -8.65
C HIS A 102 -13.92 -5.79 -8.62
N GLN A 103 -12.99 -6.74 -8.71
CA GLN A 103 -13.32 -8.15 -8.90
C GLN A 103 -13.60 -8.90 -7.59
N ARG A 104 -13.09 -8.42 -6.45
CA ARG A 104 -13.09 -9.18 -5.19
C ARG A 104 -13.96 -8.50 -4.13
N LYS A 105 -14.93 -9.25 -3.62
CA LYS A 105 -15.74 -8.83 -2.45
C LYS A 105 -14.99 -8.98 -1.14
N THR A 106 -14.12 -9.99 -1.05
CA THR A 106 -13.29 -10.31 0.13
C THR A 106 -11.83 -10.49 -0.29
N LEU A 107 -10.91 -10.37 0.66
CA LEU A 107 -9.47 -10.48 0.42
C LEU A 107 -8.84 -11.41 1.45
N ASN A 108 -8.11 -12.43 0.99
CA ASN A 108 -7.17 -13.15 1.85
C ASN A 108 -5.86 -12.34 1.88
N CYS A 109 -5.60 -11.68 3.01
CA CYS A 109 -4.50 -10.72 3.16
C CYS A 109 -3.12 -11.36 2.91
N ASN A 110 -2.89 -12.60 3.38
CA ASN A 110 -1.61 -13.30 3.18
C ASN A 110 -1.38 -13.68 1.71
N ALA A 111 -2.41 -14.21 1.05
CA ALA A 111 -2.32 -14.54 -0.38
C ALA A 111 -2.20 -13.27 -1.25
N PHE A 112 -2.85 -12.18 -0.83
CA PHE A 112 -2.76 -10.89 -1.49
C PHE A 112 -1.36 -10.28 -1.35
N GLU A 113 -0.72 -10.37 -0.19
CA GLU A 113 0.64 -9.88 0.03
C GLU A 113 1.64 -10.48 -0.96
N SER A 114 1.64 -11.82 -1.10
CA SER A 114 2.50 -12.49 -2.07
C SER A 114 2.26 -12.01 -3.51
N LYS A 115 0.98 -11.80 -3.89
CA LYS A 115 0.61 -11.29 -5.22
C LYS A 115 1.01 -9.83 -5.40
N TYR A 116 0.84 -9.01 -4.37
CA TYR A 116 1.19 -7.60 -4.39
C TYR A 116 2.69 -7.43 -4.64
N PHE A 117 3.54 -8.13 -3.87
CA PHE A 117 4.99 -8.03 -4.06
C PHE A 117 5.45 -8.61 -5.41
N SER A 118 4.85 -9.70 -5.87
CA SER A 118 5.15 -10.22 -7.22
C SER A 118 4.78 -9.21 -8.31
N THR A 119 3.63 -8.54 -8.18
CA THR A 119 3.24 -7.46 -9.09
C THR A 119 4.21 -6.28 -9.00
N LEU A 120 4.59 -5.85 -7.80
CA LEU A 120 5.51 -4.74 -7.60
C LEU A 120 6.87 -5.02 -8.26
N THR A 121 7.43 -6.22 -8.09
CA THR A 121 8.64 -6.64 -8.81
C THR A 121 8.48 -6.55 -10.32
N LYS A 122 7.34 -7.00 -10.88
CA LYS A 122 7.07 -6.89 -12.32
C LYS A 122 6.96 -5.43 -12.77
N CYS A 123 6.35 -4.56 -11.98
CA CYS A 123 6.27 -3.13 -12.30
C CYS A 123 7.66 -2.51 -12.41
N TYR A 124 8.57 -2.82 -11.48
CA TYR A 124 9.97 -2.37 -11.58
C TYR A 124 10.71 -2.99 -12.78
N ALA A 125 10.53 -4.29 -13.03
CA ALA A 125 11.20 -4.99 -14.13
C ALA A 125 10.77 -4.49 -15.53
N ASN A 126 9.58 -3.88 -15.65
CA ASN A 126 9.09 -3.31 -16.90
C ASN A 126 9.67 -1.92 -17.21
N GLU A 127 10.37 -1.29 -16.26
CA GLU A 127 10.99 0.02 -16.48
C GLU A 127 12.27 -0.10 -17.28
N LYS A 128 12.26 0.45 -18.50
CA LYS A 128 13.46 0.55 -19.34
C LYS A 128 14.49 1.42 -18.64
N ASN A 129 15.75 0.98 -18.67
CA ASN A 129 16.88 1.69 -18.05
C ASN A 129 16.72 1.91 -16.53
N PHE A 130 15.98 1.01 -15.84
CA PHE A 130 15.79 1.08 -14.39
C PHE A 130 17.10 1.37 -13.65
N CYS A 131 18.19 0.69 -14.03
CA CYS A 131 19.49 0.83 -13.37
C CYS A 131 20.11 2.21 -13.48
N ASP A 132 20.08 2.83 -14.67
CA ASP A 132 20.65 4.17 -14.87
C ASP A 132 19.82 5.22 -14.14
N ILE A 133 18.50 5.08 -14.21
CA ILE A 133 17.56 5.97 -13.51
C ILE A 133 17.74 5.83 -12.00
N PHE A 134 17.81 4.60 -11.49
CA PHE A 134 18.03 4.33 -10.07
C PHE A 134 19.38 4.89 -9.60
N LYS A 135 20.48 4.66 -10.33
CA LYS A 135 21.81 5.18 -10.00
C LYS A 135 21.81 6.69 -9.87
N THR A 136 21.17 7.37 -10.82
CA THR A 136 21.06 8.84 -10.85
C THR A 136 20.19 9.39 -9.71
N ASN A 137 19.14 8.66 -9.30
CA ASN A 137 18.19 9.10 -8.28
C ASN A 137 18.37 8.41 -6.93
N ARG A 138 19.49 7.69 -6.72
CA ARG A 138 19.69 6.78 -5.59
C ARG A 138 19.49 7.46 -4.24
N ALA A 139 20.03 8.66 -4.07
CA ALA A 139 19.92 9.39 -2.81
C ALA A 139 18.46 9.65 -2.40
N ILE A 140 17.61 10.03 -3.36
CA ILE A 140 16.18 10.30 -3.11
C ILE A 140 15.44 8.99 -2.79
N PHE A 141 15.70 7.94 -3.57
CA PHE A 141 15.15 6.61 -3.30
C PHE A 141 15.52 6.13 -1.90
N MET A 142 16.80 6.21 -1.53
CA MET A 142 17.26 5.75 -0.22
C MET A 142 16.74 6.64 0.91
N LYS A 143 16.58 7.95 0.71
CA LYS A 143 16.00 8.84 1.72
C LYS A 143 14.55 8.48 2.03
N GLN A 144 13.73 8.26 1.01
CA GLN A 144 12.27 8.07 1.17
C GLN A 144 11.87 6.63 1.44
N ALA A 145 12.49 5.69 0.73
CA ALA A 145 12.02 4.31 0.71
C ALA A 145 12.64 3.46 1.82
N THR A 146 13.82 3.79 2.33
CA THR A 146 14.55 2.90 3.25
C THR A 146 13.79 2.65 4.56
N ALA A 147 13.23 3.69 5.18
CA ALA A 147 12.52 3.55 6.45
C ALA A 147 11.27 2.64 6.34
N ILE A 148 10.59 2.65 5.19
CA ILE A 148 9.33 1.90 4.99
C ILE A 148 9.57 0.54 4.33
N MET A 149 10.49 0.45 3.36
CA MET A 149 10.86 -0.83 2.76
C MET A 149 11.51 -1.76 3.78
N MET A 150 12.24 -1.24 4.78
CA MET A 150 12.79 -2.05 5.87
C MET A 150 11.72 -2.67 6.77
N LYS A 151 10.54 -2.06 6.91
CA LYS A 151 9.41 -2.64 7.65
C LYS A 151 8.84 -3.89 6.98
N LYS A 152 9.13 -4.12 5.69
CA LYS A 152 8.66 -5.27 4.92
C LYS A 152 9.80 -5.94 4.16
N PRO A 153 10.41 -7.02 4.70
CA PRO A 153 11.50 -7.74 4.05
C PRO A 153 11.19 -8.16 2.61
N ARG A 154 9.94 -8.53 2.30
CA ARG A 154 9.50 -8.86 0.94
C ARG A 154 9.46 -7.66 -0.01
N ALA A 155 9.19 -6.46 0.49
CA ALA A 155 9.30 -5.22 -0.29
C ALA A 155 10.77 -4.95 -0.64
N LEU A 156 11.66 -5.08 0.35
CA LEU A 156 13.09 -4.96 0.14
C LEU A 156 13.61 -6.00 -0.85
N GLN A 157 13.16 -7.25 -0.76
CA GLN A 157 13.49 -8.30 -1.73
C GLN A 157 12.97 -7.98 -3.13
N ALA A 158 11.72 -7.49 -3.25
CA ALA A 158 11.15 -7.10 -4.54
C ALA A 158 11.96 -5.98 -5.21
N PHE A 159 12.36 -4.98 -4.42
CA PHE A 159 13.22 -3.89 -4.86
C PHE A 159 14.64 -4.38 -5.20
N ALA A 160 15.25 -5.17 -4.33
CA ALA A 160 16.58 -5.73 -4.53
C ALA A 160 16.63 -6.66 -5.75
N ALA A 161 15.57 -7.40 -6.04
CA ALA A 161 15.46 -8.22 -7.25
C ALA A 161 15.50 -7.35 -8.52
N ALA A 162 14.82 -6.21 -8.53
CA ALA A 162 14.90 -5.25 -9.63
C ALA A 162 16.28 -4.57 -9.72
N ALA A 163 16.91 -4.30 -8.57
CA ALA A 163 18.22 -3.66 -8.50
C ALA A 163 19.41 -4.62 -8.68
N LYS A 164 19.19 -5.95 -8.63
CA LYS A 164 20.25 -6.97 -8.69
C LYS A 164 21.07 -6.86 -9.97
N ASP A 165 20.41 -6.55 -11.08
CA ASP A 165 21.06 -6.40 -12.38
C ASP A 165 21.84 -5.09 -12.49
N CYS A 166 21.59 -4.13 -11.60
CA CYS A 166 22.27 -2.83 -11.58
C CYS A 166 23.65 -2.89 -10.92
N THR A 167 23.87 -3.83 -10.00
CA THR A 167 25.16 -4.01 -9.31
C THR A 167 26.22 -4.71 -10.15
N ARG A 168 25.85 -5.33 -11.28
CA ARG A 168 26.79 -5.95 -12.23
C ARG A 168 27.35 -4.99 -13.28
N LEU A 169 26.95 -3.72 -13.26
CA LEU A 169 27.31 -2.70 -14.24
C LEU A 169 28.44 -1.76 -13.76
N ASN A 170 29.28 -2.24 -12.84
CA ASN A 170 30.54 -1.57 -12.47
C ASN A 170 31.71 -2.34 -13.08
#